data_AF-A0A9K3N1D0-F1
#
_entry.id   AF-A0A9K3N1D0-F1
#
_cell.length_a   1.000
_cell.length_b   1.000
_cell.length_c   1.000
_cell.angle_alpha   90.00
_cell.angle_beta   90.00
_cell.angle_gamma   90.00
#
_symmetry.space_group_name_H-M   'P 1'
#
loop_
_entity.id
_entity.type
_entity.pdbx_description
1 polymer ?
#
loop_
_entity_poly.entity_id
_entity_poly.type
_entity_poly.pdbx_seq_one_letter_code
_entity_poly.pdbx_strand_id
1 'polypeptide(L)'
;MEIVVDPGVQAFSEWYDYALVGCVIDFSALTKLRRILKLISPYKIDVKYVGGFHVILLFGNNFEKQRFFESKKEWAEVFCQLQDWKGQDCQVERIIWLKLHGVPVMLSNVQVFDAIAGRFGDVIQSAQFTENNTDLSFAVCGVLCKSVERIQQTVALRWKDKVFHVRVEEEAGDWIPDCLVELDEGGDEMVTNNVMDIGGSEGNTSDVIRDEQI
;
A
#
# COMPACT_ATOMS: atom_id res chain seq x y z
N MET A 1 -9.15 -28.68 1.58
CA MET A 1 -9.33 -28.93 3.02
C MET A 1 -10.13 -27.77 3.55
N GLU A 2 -11.19 -28.04 4.31
CA GLU A 2 -12.06 -27.01 4.87
C GLU A 2 -11.96 -27.07 6.39
N ILE A 3 -11.97 -25.89 7.03
CA ILE A 3 -11.99 -25.75 8.48
C ILE A 3 -13.29 -25.03 8.84
N VAL A 4 -14.12 -25.66 9.67
CA VAL A 4 -15.35 -25.07 10.18
C VAL A 4 -15.08 -24.47 11.56
N VAL A 5 -15.41 -23.19 11.74
CA VAL A 5 -15.25 -22.46 13.00
C VAL A 5 -16.60 -22.40 13.72
N ASP A 6 -16.57 -22.46 15.06
CA ASP A 6 -17.76 -22.31 15.89
C ASP A 6 -18.39 -20.91 15.66
N PRO A 7 -19.70 -20.81 15.34
CA PRO A 7 -20.39 -19.54 15.14
C PRO A 7 -20.36 -18.57 16.34
N GLY A 8 -20.10 -19.08 17.55
CA GLY A 8 -19.95 -18.28 18.77
C GLY A 8 -18.58 -17.61 18.91
N VAL A 9 -17.61 -17.93 18.05
CA VAL A 9 -16.29 -17.31 18.10
C VAL A 9 -16.38 -15.84 17.70
N GLN A 10 -15.93 -14.97 18.60
CA GLN A 10 -15.81 -13.55 18.36
C GLN A 10 -14.40 -13.12 18.70
N ALA A 11 -13.74 -12.47 17.75
CA ALA A 11 -12.44 -11.84 17.99
C ALA A 11 -12.64 -10.38 18.36
N PHE A 12 -11.80 -9.88 19.29
CA PHE A 12 -11.75 -8.46 19.66
C PHE A 12 -13.07 -7.90 20.21
N SER A 13 -13.83 -8.71 20.94
CA SER A 13 -15.09 -8.28 21.57
C SER A 13 -14.87 -7.26 22.67
N GLU A 14 -13.68 -7.25 23.27
CA GLU A 14 -13.24 -6.25 24.24
C GLU A 14 -13.15 -4.84 23.65
N TRP A 15 -13.14 -4.67 22.32
CA TRP A 15 -13.08 -3.36 21.66
C TRP A 15 -14.46 -2.77 21.35
N TYR A 16 -15.54 -3.53 21.50
CA TYR A 16 -16.87 -3.15 21.00
C TYR A 16 -17.41 -1.82 21.53
N ASP A 17 -16.98 -1.40 22.71
CA ASP A 17 -17.48 -0.17 23.32
C ASP A 17 -16.68 1.08 22.94
N TYR A 18 -15.45 0.92 22.46
CA TYR A 18 -14.53 2.04 22.21
C TYR A 18 -13.82 1.96 20.85
N ALA A 19 -14.35 1.17 19.91
CA ALA A 19 -13.77 1.03 18.58
C ALA A 19 -14.74 1.38 17.45
N LEU A 20 -14.18 1.95 16.39
CA LEU A 20 -14.84 2.15 15.10
C LEU A 20 -14.07 1.37 14.03
N VAL A 21 -14.77 0.82 13.04
CA VAL A 21 -14.15 0.39 11.78
C VAL A 21 -14.42 1.43 10.72
N GLY A 22 -13.40 1.76 9.94
CA GLY A 22 -13.49 2.71 8.85
C GLY A 22 -12.89 2.16 7.55
N CYS A 23 -13.47 2.59 6.44
CA CYS A 23 -12.88 2.45 5.11
C CYS A 23 -12.37 3.81 4.66
N VAL A 24 -11.06 3.90 4.43
CA VAL A 24 -10.37 5.12 4.01
C VAL A 24 -10.66 5.39 2.54
N ILE A 25 -10.82 6.67 2.17
CA ILE A 25 -11.26 7.06 0.83
C ILE A 25 -10.29 6.64 -0.29
N ASP A 26 -8.98 6.68 -0.03
CA ASP A 26 -7.93 6.38 -1.00
C ASP A 26 -6.58 6.09 -0.33
N PHE A 27 -5.58 5.74 -1.16
CA PHE A 27 -4.22 5.42 -0.73
C PHE A 27 -3.46 6.62 -0.14
N SER A 28 -3.69 7.83 -0.64
CA SER A 28 -3.06 9.05 -0.11
C SER A 28 -3.57 9.38 1.29
N ALA A 29 -4.87 9.23 1.54
CA ALA A 29 -5.47 9.38 2.85
C ALA A 29 -4.97 8.28 3.80
N LEU A 30 -4.83 7.04 3.33
CA LEU A 30 -4.34 5.93 4.17
C LEU A 30 -2.90 6.16 4.65
N THR A 31 -1.98 6.52 3.75
CA THR A 31 -0.58 6.82 4.10
C THR A 31 -0.45 8.00 5.06
N LYS A 32 -1.36 8.97 4.98
CA LYS A 32 -1.37 10.16 5.86
C LYS A 32 -2.28 10.00 7.08
N LEU A 33 -2.94 8.86 7.25
CA LEU A 33 -4.07 8.71 8.17
C LEU A 33 -3.73 9.13 9.60
N ARG A 34 -2.59 8.68 10.13
CA ARG A 34 -2.17 9.00 11.50
C ARG A 34 -2.00 10.51 11.72
N ARG A 35 -1.40 11.21 10.76
CA ARG A 35 -1.25 12.67 10.80
C ARG A 35 -2.60 13.36 10.73
N ILE A 36 -3.50 12.89 9.86
CA ILE A 36 -4.84 13.47 9.74
C ILE A 36 -5.64 13.28 11.03
N LEU A 37 -5.64 12.07 11.61
CA LEU A 37 -6.32 11.78 12.88
C LEU A 37 -5.85 12.69 14.03
N LYS A 38 -4.54 12.97 14.13
CA LYS A 38 -3.98 13.93 15.10
C LYS A 38 -4.49 15.37 14.90
N LEU A 39 -4.83 15.75 13.67
CA LEU A 39 -5.32 17.09 13.34
C LEU A 39 -6.83 17.23 13.60
N ILE A 40 -7.60 16.18 13.29
CA ILE A 40 -9.07 16.23 13.35
C ILE A 40 -9.65 15.78 14.70
N SER A 41 -8.83 15.16 15.57
CA SER A 41 -9.25 14.67 16.88
C SER A 41 -8.30 15.13 17.98
N PRO A 42 -8.81 15.64 19.12
CA PRO A 42 -7.98 15.92 20.29
C PRO A 42 -7.62 14.65 21.06
N TYR A 43 -8.24 13.51 20.75
CA TYR A 43 -8.06 12.24 21.47
C TYR A 43 -6.94 11.42 20.85
N LYS A 44 -6.23 10.65 21.67
CA LYS A 44 -5.30 9.63 21.18
C LYS A 44 -6.11 8.50 20.57
N ILE A 45 -5.86 8.22 19.28
CA ILE A 45 -6.51 7.14 18.53
C ILE A 45 -5.44 6.15 18.10
N ASP A 46 -5.56 4.90 18.55
CA ASP A 46 -4.71 3.82 18.09
C ASP A 46 -5.31 3.20 16.82
N VAL A 47 -4.49 3.07 15.77
CA VAL A 47 -4.92 2.53 14.48
C VAL A 47 -4.47 1.07 14.36
N LYS A 48 -5.41 0.18 14.00
CA LYS A 48 -5.13 -1.20 13.60
C LYS A 48 -5.46 -1.34 12.11
N TYR A 49 -4.48 -1.74 11.31
CA TYR A 49 -4.70 -2.00 9.90
C TYR A 49 -5.35 -3.38 9.72
N VAL A 50 -6.43 -3.44 8.93
CA VAL A 50 -7.19 -4.68 8.69
C VAL A 50 -6.85 -5.28 7.33
N GLY A 51 -6.61 -4.44 6.32
CA GLY A 51 -6.37 -4.83 4.95
C GLY A 51 -7.00 -3.84 3.97
N GLY A 52 -6.45 -3.73 2.76
CA GLY A 52 -6.89 -2.78 1.75
C GLY A 52 -6.96 -1.34 2.29
N PHE A 53 -8.14 -0.74 2.27
CA PHE A 53 -8.40 0.57 2.88
C PHE A 53 -9.12 0.49 4.24
N HIS A 54 -9.27 -0.70 4.83
CA HIS A 54 -9.94 -0.89 6.10
C HIS A 54 -8.99 -0.75 7.29
N VAL A 55 -9.45 0.00 8.29
CA VAL A 55 -8.77 0.20 9.57
C VAL A 55 -9.76 0.12 10.72
N ILE A 56 -9.28 -0.30 11.89
CA ILE A 56 -9.98 -0.15 13.17
C ILE A 56 -9.31 0.99 13.95
N LEU A 57 -10.13 1.91 14.46
CA LEU A 57 -9.75 3.01 15.33
C LEU A 57 -10.13 2.66 16.76
N LEU A 58 -9.16 2.63 17.67
CA LEU A 58 -9.37 2.39 19.10
C LEU A 58 -9.22 3.70 19.87
N PHE A 59 -10.22 3.98 20.71
CA PHE A 59 -10.27 5.18 21.55
C PHE A 59 -10.04 4.80 23.01
N GLY A 60 -9.74 5.79 23.87
CA GLY A 60 -9.52 5.52 25.30
C GLY A 60 -10.79 5.09 26.03
N ASN A 61 -11.97 5.49 25.54
CA ASN A 61 -13.26 5.13 26.10
C ASN A 61 -14.40 5.41 25.09
N ASN A 62 -15.62 4.99 25.47
CA ASN A 62 -16.81 5.18 24.65
C ASN A 62 -17.14 6.66 24.38
N PHE A 63 -16.92 7.54 25.34
CA PHE A 63 -17.23 8.96 25.18
C PHE A 63 -16.38 9.60 24.08
N GLU A 64 -15.07 9.36 24.07
CA GLU A 64 -14.15 9.83 23.03
C GLU A 64 -14.54 9.30 21.65
N LYS A 65 -14.81 7.98 21.57
CA LYS A 65 -15.29 7.33 20.35
C LYS A 65 -16.55 7.99 19.80
N GLN A 66 -17.57 8.21 20.65
CA GLN A 66 -18.82 8.83 20.23
C GLN A 66 -18.63 10.28 19.79
N ARG A 67 -17.81 11.06 20.50
CA ARG A 67 -17.49 12.44 20.10
C ARG A 67 -16.85 12.51 18.72
N PHE A 68 -15.90 11.62 18.43
CA PHE A 68 -15.32 11.52 17.10
C PHE A 68 -16.34 11.04 16.06
N PHE A 69 -17.17 10.05 16.39
CA PHE A 69 -18.15 9.52 15.45
C PHE A 69 -19.21 10.57 15.06
N GLU A 70 -19.65 11.39 16.01
CA GLU A 70 -20.58 12.51 15.81
C GLU A 70 -19.98 13.64 14.96
N SER A 71 -18.66 13.80 14.94
CA SER A 71 -17.93 14.81 14.17
C SER A 71 -17.76 14.38 12.69
N LYS A 72 -18.88 14.13 12.02
CA LYS A 72 -18.92 13.62 10.64
C LYS A 72 -18.27 14.56 9.63
N LYS A 73 -18.34 15.87 9.84
CA LYS A 73 -17.73 16.83 8.90
C LYS A 73 -16.22 16.67 8.86
N GLU A 74 -15.63 16.32 9.99
CA GLU A 74 -14.21 16.21 10.21
C GLU A 74 -13.66 14.90 9.64
N TRP A 75 -14.33 13.77 9.91
CA TRP A 75 -13.82 12.46 9.45
C TRP A 75 -14.27 12.07 8.03
N ALA A 76 -15.34 12.66 7.48
CA ALA A 76 -15.84 12.30 6.14
C ALA A 76 -14.91 12.74 4.99
N GLU A 77 -13.91 13.59 5.27
CA GLU A 77 -12.84 13.91 4.32
C GLU A 77 -11.82 12.76 4.18
N VAL A 78 -11.84 11.79 5.09
CA VAL A 78 -10.83 10.71 5.18
C VAL A 78 -11.46 9.34 5.03
N PHE A 79 -12.70 9.17 5.51
CA PHE A 79 -13.40 7.89 5.47
C PHE A 79 -14.64 7.97 4.60
N CYS A 80 -14.78 7.03 3.66
CA CYS A 80 -16.03 6.85 2.91
C CYS A 80 -17.08 6.10 3.73
N GLN A 81 -16.64 5.30 4.70
CA GLN A 81 -17.49 4.60 5.65
C GLN A 81 -16.82 4.60 7.02
N LEU A 82 -17.61 4.83 8.07
CA LEU A 82 -17.20 4.70 9.46
C LEU A 82 -18.41 4.17 10.25
N GLN A 83 -18.18 3.18 11.12
CA GLN A 83 -19.24 2.57 11.92
C GLN A 83 -18.67 1.95 13.19
N ASP A 84 -19.53 1.64 14.16
CA ASP A 84 -19.13 0.90 15.36
C ASP A 84 -18.50 -0.45 15.00
N TRP A 85 -17.42 -0.82 15.69
CA TRP A 85 -16.89 -2.17 15.63
C TRP A 85 -17.71 -3.11 16.52
N LYS A 86 -18.37 -4.09 15.91
CA LYS A 86 -19.17 -5.13 16.59
C LYS A 86 -18.85 -6.54 16.08
N GLY A 87 -17.65 -6.73 15.51
CA GLY A 87 -17.23 -8.01 14.94
C GLY A 87 -17.77 -8.29 13.53
N GLN A 88 -18.26 -7.26 12.83
CA GLN A 88 -18.70 -7.40 11.44
C GLN A 88 -17.57 -7.87 10.52
N ASP A 89 -17.96 -8.58 9.46
CA ASP A 89 -17.05 -8.98 8.40
C ASP A 89 -16.45 -7.75 7.69
N CYS A 90 -15.16 -7.82 7.41
CA CYS A 90 -14.42 -6.80 6.69
C CYS A 90 -13.71 -7.50 5.54
N GLN A 91 -13.92 -7.02 4.31
CA GLN A 91 -13.22 -7.58 3.16
C GLN A 91 -11.71 -7.32 3.31
N VAL A 92 -10.96 -8.42 3.45
CA VAL A 92 -9.51 -8.38 3.57
C VAL A 92 -8.90 -8.37 2.18
N GLU A 93 -8.75 -7.16 1.63
CA GLU A 93 -7.99 -6.94 0.40
C GLU A 93 -6.51 -6.70 0.71
N ARG A 94 -5.64 -6.86 -0.29
CA ARG A 94 -4.20 -6.60 -0.15
C ARG A 94 -3.81 -5.40 -0.99
N ILE A 95 -3.05 -4.48 -0.40
CA ILE A 95 -2.31 -3.50 -1.19
C ILE A 95 -0.99 -4.15 -1.59
N ILE A 96 -0.76 -4.27 -2.89
CA ILE A 96 0.43 -4.92 -3.46
C ILE A 96 1.09 -4.00 -4.48
N TRP A 97 2.40 -4.16 -4.62
CA TRP A 97 3.18 -3.55 -5.69
C TRP A 97 3.46 -4.61 -6.75
N LEU A 98 3.02 -4.35 -7.97
CA LEU A 98 3.27 -5.20 -9.12
C LEU A 98 4.42 -4.64 -9.91
N LYS A 99 5.40 -5.49 -10.19
CA LYS A 99 6.49 -5.23 -11.12
C LYS A 99 6.17 -5.84 -12.48
N LEU A 100 6.16 -5.01 -13.52
CA LEU A 100 5.76 -5.38 -14.88
C LEU A 100 6.97 -5.35 -15.81
N HIS A 101 7.34 -6.50 -16.35
CA HIS A 101 8.51 -6.68 -17.21
C HIS A 101 8.13 -7.08 -18.65
N GLY A 102 8.92 -6.64 -19.62
CA GLY A 102 8.79 -7.10 -21.01
C GLY A 102 7.74 -6.35 -21.84
N VAL A 103 7.23 -5.22 -21.34
CA VAL A 103 6.50 -4.26 -22.19
C VAL A 103 7.49 -3.63 -23.17
N PRO A 104 7.23 -3.69 -24.50
CA PRO A 104 8.12 -3.05 -25.46
C PRO A 104 8.22 -1.54 -25.24
N VAL A 105 9.42 -0.97 -25.34
CA VAL A 105 9.69 0.47 -25.07
C VAL A 105 8.77 1.41 -25.85
N MET A 106 8.39 1.07 -27.10
CA MET A 106 7.46 1.90 -27.88
C MET A 106 6.01 1.92 -27.35
N LEU A 107 5.68 1.02 -26.42
CA LEU A 107 4.40 0.92 -25.71
C LEU A 107 4.52 1.29 -24.24
N SER A 108 5.72 1.66 -23.76
CA SER A 108 5.97 1.95 -22.35
C SER A 108 5.39 3.31 -21.95
N ASN A 109 4.08 3.34 -21.72
CA ASN A 109 3.36 4.49 -21.17
C ASN A 109 2.46 4.05 -20.02
N VAL A 110 2.08 5.02 -19.18
CA VAL A 110 1.28 4.78 -17.97
C VAL A 110 -0.01 4.03 -18.29
N GLN A 111 -0.71 4.39 -19.35
CA GLN A 111 -2.00 3.79 -19.70
C GLN A 111 -1.89 2.30 -20.03
N VAL A 112 -0.80 1.87 -20.68
CA VAL A 112 -0.56 0.45 -21.00
C VAL A 112 -0.25 -0.34 -19.74
N PHE A 113 0.62 0.17 -18.87
CA PHE A 113 0.96 -0.51 -17.62
C PHE A 113 -0.23 -0.57 -16.66
N ASP A 114 -0.98 0.52 -16.50
CA ASP A 114 -2.19 0.56 -15.67
C ASP A 114 -3.25 -0.41 -16.19
N ALA A 115 -3.41 -0.55 -17.51
CA ALA A 115 -4.33 -1.52 -18.09
C ALA A 115 -3.92 -2.98 -17.84
N ILE A 116 -2.61 -3.26 -17.77
CA ILE A 116 -2.10 -4.59 -17.43
C ILE A 116 -2.27 -4.85 -15.93
N ALA A 117 -1.89 -3.90 -15.07
CA ALA A 117 -2.02 -3.98 -13.61
C ALA A 117 -3.49 -4.12 -13.18
N GLY A 118 -4.40 -3.42 -13.85
CA GLY A 118 -5.85 -3.49 -13.61
C GLY A 118 -6.48 -4.87 -13.84
N ARG A 119 -5.73 -5.83 -14.43
CA ARG A 119 -6.16 -7.24 -14.51
C ARG A 119 -6.11 -7.94 -13.14
N PHE A 120 -5.37 -7.40 -12.18
CA PHE A 120 -5.09 -8.02 -10.89
C PHE A 120 -5.79 -7.33 -9.71
N GLY A 121 -6.49 -6.22 -9.97
CA GLY A 121 -7.20 -5.45 -8.95
C GLY A 121 -7.42 -4.00 -9.38
N ASP A 122 -7.84 -3.18 -8.43
CA ASP A 122 -8.05 -1.76 -8.67
C ASP A 122 -6.69 -1.03 -8.60
N VAL A 123 -6.32 -0.27 -9.64
CA VAL A 123 -5.05 0.47 -9.67
C VAL A 123 -5.18 1.68 -8.75
N ILE A 124 -4.44 1.65 -7.63
CA ILE A 124 -4.46 2.71 -6.61
C ILE A 124 -3.26 3.65 -6.72
N GLN A 125 -2.20 3.18 -7.41
CA GLN A 125 -1.06 3.99 -7.81
C GLN A 125 -0.68 3.63 -9.24
N SER A 126 -0.79 4.61 -10.13
CA SER A 126 -0.42 4.46 -11.55
C SER A 126 1.05 4.09 -11.71
N ALA A 127 1.37 3.55 -12.88
CA ALA A 127 2.70 3.10 -13.25
C ALA A 127 3.79 4.14 -12.95
N GLN A 128 4.74 3.73 -12.14
CA GLN A 128 5.95 4.46 -11.80
C GLN A 128 7.13 3.85 -12.56
N PHE A 129 7.96 4.72 -13.12
CA PHE A 129 9.20 4.36 -13.79
C PHE A 129 10.37 4.75 -12.89
N THR A 130 11.53 4.14 -13.11
CA THR A 130 12.75 4.52 -12.39
C THR A 130 13.11 5.98 -12.62
N GLU A 131 13.85 6.59 -11.68
CA GLU A 131 14.25 7.98 -11.81
C GLU A 131 14.96 8.24 -13.12
N ASN A 132 14.56 9.34 -13.77
CA ASN A 132 15.09 9.77 -15.06
C ASN A 132 14.97 8.70 -16.16
N ASN A 133 14.10 7.71 -16.01
CA ASN A 133 13.96 6.57 -16.93
C ASN A 133 15.29 5.82 -17.15
N THR A 134 16.13 5.72 -16.12
CA THR A 134 17.43 5.05 -16.18
C THR A 134 17.30 3.56 -16.46
N ASP A 135 16.27 2.92 -15.90
CA ASP A 135 15.88 1.55 -16.18
C ASP A 135 14.44 1.50 -16.73
N LEU A 136 14.34 1.21 -18.03
CA LEU A 136 13.08 1.03 -18.77
C LEU A 136 12.65 -0.44 -18.85
N SER A 137 13.35 -1.36 -18.18
CA SER A 137 13.06 -2.80 -18.26
C SER A 137 11.81 -3.20 -17.48
N PHE A 138 11.32 -2.32 -16.61
CA PHE A 138 10.08 -2.49 -15.86
C PHE A 138 9.38 -1.18 -15.51
N ALA A 139 8.13 -1.31 -15.09
CA ALA A 139 7.42 -0.29 -14.30
C ALA A 139 6.78 -0.96 -13.08
N VAL A 140 6.47 -0.14 -12.07
CA VAL A 140 5.82 -0.59 -10.83
C VAL A 140 4.45 0.05 -10.71
N CYS A 141 3.43 -0.73 -10.36
CA CYS A 141 2.06 -0.25 -10.14
C CYS A 141 1.57 -0.69 -8.76
N GLY A 142 0.88 0.19 -8.05
CA GLY A 142 0.20 -0.16 -6.79
C GLY A 142 -1.23 -0.60 -7.07
N VAL A 143 -1.62 -1.76 -6.56
CA VAL A 143 -2.92 -2.39 -6.82
C VAL A 143 -3.58 -2.80 -5.51
N LEU A 144 -4.88 -2.50 -5.39
CA LEU A 144 -5.77 -3.10 -4.41
C LEU A 144 -6.26 -4.45 -4.95
N CYS A 145 -5.61 -5.50 -4.49
CA CYS A 145 -5.78 -6.86 -4.97
C CYS A 145 -6.80 -7.64 -4.12
N LYS A 146 -7.73 -8.30 -4.81
CA LYS A 146 -8.76 -9.17 -4.21
C LYS A 146 -8.32 -10.63 -4.13
N SER A 147 -7.17 -10.96 -4.72
CA SER A 147 -6.59 -12.32 -4.67
C SER A 147 -5.77 -12.50 -3.39
N VAL A 148 -6.02 -13.62 -2.73
CA VAL A 148 -5.20 -14.09 -1.60
C VAL A 148 -3.88 -14.67 -2.10
N GLU A 149 -3.85 -15.22 -3.32
CA GLU A 149 -2.64 -15.77 -3.93
C GLU A 149 -1.71 -14.65 -4.40
N ARG A 150 -0.41 -14.87 -4.17
CA ARG A 150 0.66 -14.01 -4.68
C ARG A 150 0.67 -14.03 -6.21
N ILE A 151 0.62 -12.86 -6.84
CA ILE A 151 0.69 -12.73 -8.29
C ILE A 151 2.10 -13.04 -8.79
N GLN A 152 2.18 -14.03 -9.66
CA GLN A 152 3.32 -14.31 -10.53
C GLN A 152 2.80 -14.91 -11.84
N GLN A 153 2.47 -14.05 -12.80
CA GLN A 153 1.75 -14.43 -14.01
C GLN A 153 2.35 -13.78 -15.27
N THR A 154 1.89 -14.25 -16.43
CA THR A 154 2.24 -13.65 -17.73
C THR A 154 0.97 -13.18 -18.42
N VAL A 155 0.98 -11.93 -18.90
CA VAL A 155 -0.12 -11.31 -19.64
C VAL A 155 0.27 -11.15 -21.10
N ALA A 156 -0.59 -11.61 -22.00
CA ALA A 156 -0.42 -11.41 -23.44
C ALA A 156 -0.88 -9.99 -23.83
N LEU A 157 0.06 -9.13 -24.19
CA LEU A 157 -0.17 -7.79 -24.73
C LEU A 157 -0.21 -7.85 -26.25
N ARG A 158 -1.39 -7.67 -26.85
CA ARG A 158 -1.56 -7.63 -28.30
C ARG A 158 -1.49 -6.20 -28.81
N TRP A 159 -0.61 -5.95 -29.78
CA TRP A 159 -0.52 -4.66 -30.46
C TRP A 159 -0.23 -4.88 -31.94
N LYS A 160 -1.13 -4.38 -32.81
CA LYS A 160 -1.14 -4.67 -34.25
C LYS A 160 -1.19 -6.19 -34.50
N ASP A 161 -0.28 -6.71 -35.31
CA ASP A 161 -0.10 -8.12 -35.66
C ASP A 161 0.81 -8.88 -34.67
N LYS A 162 1.26 -8.23 -33.59
CA LYS A 162 2.20 -8.80 -32.63
C LYS A 162 1.55 -9.09 -31.28
N VAL A 163 2.10 -10.09 -30.59
CA VAL A 163 1.79 -10.44 -29.21
C VAL A 163 3.08 -10.43 -28.41
N PHE A 164 3.10 -9.66 -27.33
CA PHE A 164 4.19 -9.59 -26.37
C PHE A 164 3.75 -10.27 -25.06
N HIS A 165 4.67 -10.95 -24.41
CA HIS A 165 4.41 -11.61 -23.13
C HIS A 165 5.00 -10.76 -22.01
N VAL A 166 4.13 -10.12 -21.24
CA VAL A 166 4.50 -9.26 -20.13
C VAL A 166 4.47 -10.09 -18.87
N ARG A 167 5.60 -10.19 -18.17
CA ARG A 167 5.66 -10.84 -16.86
C ARG A 167 5.17 -9.84 -15.80
N VAL A 168 4.29 -10.29 -14.92
CA VAL A 168 3.75 -9.50 -13.81
C VAL A 168 3.99 -10.27 -12.52
N GLU A 169 4.65 -9.64 -11.55
CA GLU A 169 4.97 -10.25 -10.28
C GLU A 169 4.78 -9.29 -9.11
N GLU A 170 4.33 -9.80 -7.97
CA GLU A 170 4.34 -9.03 -6.72
C GLU A 170 5.77 -8.84 -6.23
N GLU A 171 6.12 -7.60 -5.86
CA GLU A 171 7.39 -7.30 -5.20
C GLU A 171 7.55 -8.10 -3.90
N ALA A 172 8.79 -8.49 -3.60
CA ALA A 172 9.13 -9.22 -2.38
C ALA A 172 9.12 -8.27 -1.17
N GLY A 173 8.56 -8.74 -0.05
CA GLY A 173 8.41 -7.96 1.17
C GLY A 173 6.93 -7.71 1.52
N ASP A 174 6.68 -7.53 2.82
CA ASP A 174 5.37 -7.14 3.30
C ASP A 174 5.26 -5.61 3.25
N TRP A 175 4.25 -5.10 2.55
CA TRP A 175 3.95 -3.67 2.60
C TRP A 175 3.32 -3.34 3.96
N ILE A 176 3.96 -2.41 4.69
CA ILE A 176 3.47 -1.91 5.97
C ILE A 176 2.95 -0.49 5.75
N PRO A 177 1.67 -0.20 6.03
CA PRO A 177 1.16 1.15 5.91
C PRO A 177 1.85 2.13 6.87
N ASP A 178 2.21 3.31 6.35
CA ASP A 178 2.84 4.39 7.13
C ASP A 178 2.02 4.81 8.36
N CYS A 179 0.70 4.61 8.33
CA CYS A 179 -0.18 4.92 9.45
C CYS A 179 0.08 4.08 10.72
N LEU A 180 0.85 2.99 10.60
CA LEU A 180 1.26 2.14 11.71
C LEU A 180 2.58 2.59 12.35
N VAL A 181 3.39 3.40 11.67
CA VAL A 181 4.68 3.88 12.19
C VAL A 181 4.42 5.01 13.20
N GLU A 182 5.03 4.91 14.38
CA GLU A 182 4.99 5.99 15.36
C GLU A 182 5.85 7.16 14.86
N LEU A 183 5.24 8.33 14.70
CA LEU A 183 5.97 9.55 14.38
C LEU A 183 6.51 10.13 15.69
N ASP A 184 7.82 10.11 15.88
CA ASP A 184 8.48 10.83 16.98
C ASP A 184 8.15 12.33 16.88
N GLU A 185 7.78 12.96 18.00
CA GLU A 185 7.28 14.35 18.06
C GLU A 185 8.36 15.43 17.84
N GLY A 186 9.44 15.13 17.12
CA GLY A 186 10.62 16.00 17.01
C GLY A 186 11.17 16.27 15.61
N GLY A 187 10.60 15.70 14.55
CA GLY A 187 11.09 15.90 13.18
C GLY A 187 10.04 16.52 12.27
N ASP A 188 10.15 17.83 11.99
CA ASP A 188 9.76 18.35 10.68
C ASP A 188 10.77 17.78 9.67
N GLU A 189 10.68 16.48 9.39
CA GLU A 189 11.40 15.89 8.28
C GLU A 189 10.55 16.09 7.02
N MET A 190 11.12 16.81 6.06
CA MET A 190 10.67 16.79 4.68
C MET A 190 10.48 15.32 4.32
N VAL A 191 9.26 14.92 4.00
CA VAL A 191 9.01 13.68 3.28
C VAL A 191 9.67 13.85 1.92
N THR A 192 10.96 13.54 1.83
CA THR A 192 11.56 13.18 0.56
C THR A 192 10.76 11.98 0.12
N ASN A 193 10.07 12.10 -1.02
CA ASN A 193 9.62 10.92 -1.73
C ASN A 193 10.83 10.00 -1.79
N ASN A 194 10.82 8.91 -1.03
CA ASN A 194 11.80 7.86 -1.17
C ASN A 194 11.48 7.20 -2.50
N VAL A 195 11.97 7.84 -3.54
CA VAL A 195 12.30 7.13 -4.74
C VAL A 195 13.45 6.20 -4.37
N MET A 196 13.29 4.93 -4.70
CA MET A 196 14.23 3.88 -4.33
C MET A 196 15.63 4.20 -4.87
N ASP A 197 16.59 4.31 -3.96
CA ASP A 197 18.01 4.22 -4.26
C ASP A 197 18.31 2.77 -4.70
N ILE A 198 18.48 2.57 -6.01
CA ILE A 198 18.91 1.31 -6.60
C ILE A 198 20.43 1.34 -6.70
N GLY A 199 21.11 1.10 -5.58
CA GLY A 199 22.57 0.99 -5.49
C GLY A 199 23.02 -0.44 -5.19
N GLY A 200 23.29 -1.20 -6.25
CA GLY A 200 23.94 -2.52 -6.16
C GLY A 200 25.40 -2.42 -5.74
N SER A 201 25.87 -3.42 -4.99
CA SER A 201 27.27 -3.60 -4.64
C SER A 201 28.13 -3.84 -5.89
N GLU A 202 29.25 -3.14 -6.00
CA GLU A 202 30.40 -3.66 -6.74
C GLU A 202 31.56 -3.88 -5.78
N GLY A 203 31.88 -5.16 -5.58
CA GLY A 203 33.20 -5.56 -5.14
C GLY A 203 34.23 -5.26 -6.22
N ASN A 204 35.45 -4.94 -5.82
CA ASN A 204 36.56 -4.87 -6.75
C ASN A 204 37.75 -5.66 -6.18
N THR A 205 37.97 -6.84 -6.73
CA THR A 205 39.25 -7.56 -6.65
C THR A 205 40.14 -7.12 -7.81
N SER A 206 41.29 -6.54 -7.45
CA SER A 206 42.64 -6.67 -8.04
C SER A 206 42.78 -6.86 -9.56
N ASP A 207 43.55 -5.99 -10.24
CA ASP A 207 44.98 -6.26 -10.52
C ASP A 207 45.71 -5.24 -11.45
N VAL A 208 47.00 -5.03 -11.14
CA VAL A 208 48.17 -4.78 -12.01
C VAL A 208 48.59 -3.34 -12.44
N ILE A 209 49.65 -2.89 -11.74
CA ILE A 209 50.96 -2.31 -12.17
C ILE A 209 51.00 -1.17 -13.21
N ARG A 210 51.62 -0.03 -12.80
CA ARG A 210 52.75 0.61 -13.52
C ARG A 210 53.55 1.54 -12.61
N ASP A 211 54.84 1.23 -12.48
CA ASP A 211 55.92 2.12 -12.06
C ASP A 211 56.05 3.32 -13.00
N GLU A 212 56.36 4.49 -12.43
CA GLU A 212 57.43 5.44 -12.83
C GLU A 212 57.12 6.84 -12.28
N GLN A 213 57.95 7.36 -11.36
CA GLN A 213 58.77 8.57 -11.54
C GLN A 213 59.30 9.17 -10.22
N ILE A 214 60.64 9.26 -10.19
CA ILE A 214 61.55 10.18 -9.49
C ILE A 214 61.73 10.00 -7.98
#